data_AF-A0A5J4J108-F1
#
_entry.id   AF-A0A5J4J108-F1
#
_cell.length_a   1.000
_cell.length_b   1.000
_cell.length_c   1.000
_cell.angle_alpha   90.00
_cell.angle_beta   90.00
_cell.angle_gamma   90.00
#
_symmetry.space_group_name_H-M   'P 1'
#
loop_
_entity.id
_entity.type
_entity.pdbx_description
1 polymer ?
#
loop_
_entity_poly.entity_id
_entity_poly.type
_entity_poly.pdbx_seq_one_letter_code
_entity_poly.pdbx_strand_id
1 'polypeptide(L)'
;MKFKNTLLLVILGSMLLAGCQTENLEVNENTVDLTTQIGISAKEQTPNQLFDSTSQGIYHGVVASKTSQLRGKIWVNLGNNTAYTATIELINGTTETFTGVQNVKATKQNRYTFSGANSSFTVVEGDTNEFEINDLQLFQENYHAYIIKSRSNKVAISYTGTFSDTTNPGFSGTWNILANGDLNPNNLSGTTISVVMVTFGNTMFTDTAMEQGSSSCLATPWIPIVNLLGLADEGVLAFNQQSNFNGTVNWDLGQSNLIFGIEYMNSSCSSVSGGTFSWTHETSGITRIGQILID
;
A
#
# COMPACT_ATOMS: atom_id res chain seq x y z
N MET A 1 -51.91 77.16 -9.98
CA MET A 1 -53.34 77.55 -10.04
C MET A 1 -54.14 76.29 -10.36
N LYS A 2 -55.11 75.96 -9.49
CA LYS A 2 -56.22 74.99 -9.62
C LYS A 2 -55.95 73.47 -9.54
N PHE A 3 -56.50 72.94 -8.45
CA PHE A 3 -56.90 71.58 -8.06
C PHE A 3 -57.88 70.87 -9.02
N LYS A 4 -58.05 69.56 -8.74
CA LYS A 4 -59.20 68.63 -8.95
C LYS A 4 -58.88 67.52 -9.97
N ASN A 5 -59.24 66.25 -9.81
CA ASN A 5 -60.02 65.44 -8.87
C ASN A 5 -59.58 63.97 -9.17
N THR A 6 -59.23 63.12 -8.19
CA THR A 6 -60.10 62.19 -7.45
C THR A 6 -60.73 61.05 -8.29
N LEU A 7 -60.59 59.83 -7.75
CA LEU A 7 -61.47 58.63 -7.86
C LEU A 7 -61.01 57.55 -8.88
N LEU A 8 -60.28 56.49 -8.47
CA LEU A 8 -60.64 55.29 -7.67
C LEU A 8 -61.44 54.23 -8.45
N LEU A 9 -60.79 53.10 -8.77
CA LEU A 9 -61.41 51.77 -8.95
C LEU A 9 -60.37 50.69 -8.56
N VAL A 10 -60.51 50.08 -7.36
CA VAL A 10 -61.12 48.75 -7.11
C VAL A 10 -60.17 47.61 -7.55
N ILE A 11 -59.32 47.10 -6.65
CA ILE A 11 -59.53 45.91 -5.79
C ILE A 11 -60.05 44.69 -6.57
N LEU A 12 -59.16 43.73 -6.89
CA LEU A 12 -59.32 42.27 -6.67
C LEU A 12 -58.13 41.53 -7.30
N GLY A 13 -57.42 40.71 -6.52
CA GLY A 13 -56.34 39.88 -7.06
C GLY A 13 -55.36 39.32 -6.02
N SER A 14 -55.84 39.04 -4.80
CA SER A 14 -55.18 38.14 -3.87
C SER A 14 -55.04 36.76 -4.51
N MET A 15 -53.81 36.31 -4.78
CA MET A 15 -53.33 34.92 -4.72
C MET A 15 -51.93 34.80 -5.34
N LEU A 16 -50.90 35.32 -4.66
CA LEU A 16 -49.52 34.81 -4.80
C LEU A 16 -48.82 34.90 -3.43
N LEU A 17 -49.41 34.22 -2.43
CA LEU A 17 -48.61 33.70 -1.32
C LEU A 17 -48.09 32.34 -1.79
N ALA A 18 -47.03 32.35 -2.61
CA ALA A 18 -46.19 31.19 -2.77
C ALA A 18 -45.50 30.96 -1.43
N GLY A 19 -46.04 30.01 -0.67
CA GLY A 19 -45.46 29.55 0.58
C GLY A 19 -44.03 29.06 0.34
N CYS A 20 -43.13 29.56 1.19
CA CYS A 20 -41.87 28.91 1.49
C CYS A 20 -42.13 27.45 1.87
N GLN A 21 -41.75 26.52 1.01
CA GLN A 21 -41.07 25.32 1.49
C GLN A 21 -39.68 25.40 0.91
N THR A 22 -38.75 25.96 1.68
CA THR A 22 -37.40 25.41 1.68
C THR A 22 -37.58 23.96 2.09
N GLU A 23 -37.62 23.05 1.11
CA GLU A 23 -37.21 21.68 1.37
C GLU A 23 -35.84 21.81 2.03
N ASN A 24 -35.82 21.63 3.35
CA ASN A 24 -34.61 21.19 4.00
C ASN A 24 -34.29 19.87 3.32
N LEU A 25 -33.46 19.96 2.28
CA LEU A 25 -32.51 18.91 2.02
C LEU A 25 -31.80 18.73 3.35
N GLU A 26 -32.28 17.78 4.14
CA GLU A 26 -31.42 17.06 5.05
C GLU A 26 -30.32 16.53 4.16
N VAL A 27 -29.27 17.34 4.01
CA VAL A 27 -27.95 16.82 3.75
C VAL A 27 -27.77 15.87 4.90
N ASN A 28 -27.99 14.59 4.62
CA ASN A 28 -27.58 13.51 5.48
C ASN A 28 -26.06 13.59 5.48
N GLU A 29 -25.53 14.53 6.28
CA GLU A 29 -24.18 14.48 6.76
C GLU A 29 -24.17 13.20 7.59
N ASN A 30 -23.87 12.09 6.90
CA ASN A 30 -23.27 10.93 7.53
C ASN A 30 -22.01 11.47 8.22
N THR A 31 -22.20 11.98 9.43
CA THR A 31 -21.13 12.39 10.33
C THR A 31 -20.43 11.09 10.66
N VAL A 32 -19.41 10.77 9.86
CA VAL A 32 -18.59 9.59 10.07
C VAL A 32 -17.96 9.77 11.44
N ASP A 33 -18.43 9.00 12.41
CA ASP A 33 -17.90 9.04 13.77
C ASP A 33 -16.48 8.44 13.77
N LEU A 34 -15.51 9.34 13.67
CA LEU A 34 -14.07 9.04 13.68
C LEU A 34 -13.62 8.36 14.98
N THR A 35 -14.44 8.39 16.03
CA THR A 35 -14.08 7.84 17.34
C THR A 35 -14.32 6.34 17.46
N THR A 36 -15.15 5.76 16.58
CA THR A 36 -15.52 4.33 16.59
C THR A 36 -14.35 3.38 16.42
N GLN A 37 -13.22 3.84 15.86
CA GLN A 37 -12.01 3.06 15.66
C GLN A 37 -10.88 3.41 16.64
N ILE A 38 -11.12 4.27 17.63
CA ILE A 38 -10.11 4.61 18.65
C ILE A 38 -9.87 3.38 19.54
N GLY A 39 -8.59 3.08 19.79
CA GLY A 39 -8.19 1.90 20.58
C GLY A 39 -8.11 0.59 19.80
N ILE A 40 -8.55 0.57 18.53
CA ILE A 40 -8.35 -0.55 17.61
C ILE A 40 -6.92 -0.47 17.04
N SER A 41 -6.25 -1.62 16.94
CA SER A 41 -4.92 -1.72 16.34
C SER A 41 -4.92 -1.17 14.91
N ALA A 42 -3.84 -0.52 14.47
CA ALA A 42 -3.74 -0.01 13.10
C ALA A 42 -3.94 -1.11 12.04
N LYS A 43 -3.61 -2.38 12.38
CA LYS A 43 -3.83 -3.57 11.55
C LYS A 43 -5.32 -3.87 11.29
N GLU A 44 -6.18 -3.57 12.25
CA GLU A 44 -7.60 -3.94 12.24
C GLU A 44 -8.51 -2.78 11.83
N GLN A 45 -7.94 -1.59 11.63
CA GLN A 45 -8.68 -0.41 11.20
C GLN A 45 -9.05 -0.47 9.72
N THR A 46 -10.23 0.06 9.40
CA THR A 46 -10.68 0.26 8.03
C THR A 46 -10.33 1.68 7.57
N PRO A 47 -9.85 1.86 6.32
CA PRO A 47 -9.56 3.20 5.80
C PRO A 47 -10.83 4.04 5.73
N ASN A 48 -10.75 5.28 6.23
CA ASN A 48 -11.84 6.22 6.17
C ASN A 48 -11.87 6.95 4.82
N GLN A 49 -13.01 6.87 4.14
CA GLN A 49 -13.23 7.49 2.83
C GLN A 49 -12.97 9.01 2.82
N LEU A 50 -13.19 9.70 3.95
CA LEU A 50 -12.92 11.14 4.08
C LEU A 50 -11.45 11.49 3.83
N PHE A 51 -10.55 10.53 4.05
CA PHE A 51 -9.12 10.73 3.89
C PHE A 51 -8.56 10.15 2.60
N ASP A 52 -9.36 9.53 1.71
CA ASP A 52 -8.84 8.84 0.51
C ASP A 52 -7.95 9.74 -0.37
N SER A 53 -8.22 11.05 -0.41
CA SER A 53 -7.50 12.05 -1.20
C SER A 53 -6.51 12.93 -0.42
N THR A 54 -6.39 12.76 0.90
CA THR A 54 -5.45 13.53 1.74
C THR A 54 -4.19 12.72 2.04
N SER A 55 -3.32 13.19 2.94
CA SER A 55 -2.21 12.40 3.46
C SER A 55 -2.52 11.70 4.79
N GLN A 56 -3.68 11.97 5.40
CA GLN A 56 -4.17 11.23 6.56
C GLN A 56 -4.74 9.87 6.16
N GLY A 57 -4.88 8.94 7.11
CA GLY A 57 -5.51 7.64 6.88
C GLY A 57 -4.64 6.45 7.28
N ILE A 58 -4.95 5.27 6.75
CA ILE A 58 -4.23 4.02 7.01
C ILE A 58 -3.24 3.73 5.89
N TYR A 59 -2.03 3.33 6.27
CA TYR A 59 -0.97 2.87 5.39
C TYR A 59 -0.61 1.45 5.76
N HIS A 60 -0.30 0.64 4.75
CA HIS A 60 0.13 -0.74 4.90
C HIS A 60 1.37 -0.97 4.06
N GLY A 61 2.31 -1.75 4.59
CA GLY A 61 3.46 -2.18 3.81
C GLY A 61 4.33 -3.18 4.54
N VAL A 62 5.63 -3.10 4.30
CA VAL A 62 6.58 -4.13 4.71
C VAL A 62 7.76 -3.53 5.46
N VAL A 63 8.38 -4.35 6.30
CA VAL A 63 9.64 -4.05 6.99
C VAL A 63 10.64 -5.17 6.73
N ALA A 64 11.92 -4.84 6.64
CA ALA A 64 12.99 -5.82 6.45
C ALA A 64 14.26 -5.39 7.19
N SER A 65 14.87 -6.34 7.90
CA SER A 65 16.13 -6.13 8.62
C SER A 65 17.22 -5.74 7.62
N LYS A 66 18.10 -4.84 8.06
CA LYS A 66 19.24 -4.41 7.24
C LYS A 66 20.37 -5.44 7.18
N THR A 67 20.42 -6.34 8.15
CA THR A 67 21.57 -7.25 8.38
C THR A 67 21.17 -8.72 8.34
N SER A 68 19.88 -9.04 8.28
CA SER A 68 19.36 -10.40 8.22
C SER A 68 18.19 -10.51 7.24
N GLN A 69 17.63 -11.71 7.09
CA GLN A 69 16.41 -11.95 6.31
C GLN A 69 15.12 -11.80 7.12
N LEU A 70 15.20 -11.32 8.37
CA LEU A 70 14.03 -11.05 9.20
C LEU A 70 13.22 -9.91 8.56
N ARG A 71 11.92 -10.11 8.43
CA ARG A 71 10.99 -9.24 7.70
C ARG A 71 9.60 -9.33 8.31
N GLY A 72 8.70 -8.47 7.86
CA GLY A 72 7.34 -8.42 8.36
C GLY A 72 6.47 -7.41 7.64
N LYS A 73 5.28 -7.21 8.20
CA LYS A 73 4.29 -6.25 7.72
C LYS A 73 4.19 -5.08 8.72
N ILE A 74 3.88 -3.90 8.20
CA ILE A 74 3.66 -2.68 8.99
C ILE A 74 2.35 -2.02 8.62
N TRP A 75 1.59 -1.60 9.63
CA TRP A 75 0.39 -0.79 9.50
C TRP A 75 0.60 0.53 10.23
N VAL A 76 0.39 1.64 9.55
CA VAL A 76 0.55 2.99 10.12
C VAL A 76 -0.76 3.75 9.97
N ASN A 77 -1.30 4.21 11.08
CA ASN A 77 -2.43 5.11 11.15
C ASN A 77 -1.92 6.55 11.30
N LEU A 78 -2.11 7.36 10.26
CA LEU A 78 -1.81 8.78 10.24
C LEU A 78 -3.09 9.61 10.42
N GLY A 79 -3.83 9.41 11.51
CA GLY A 79 -5.02 10.20 11.83
C GLY A 79 -6.33 9.73 11.21
N ASN A 80 -6.42 8.46 10.81
CA ASN A 80 -7.66 7.83 10.31
C ASN A 80 -8.85 7.94 11.30
N ASN A 81 -8.52 7.96 12.59
CA ASN A 81 -9.44 8.03 13.73
C ASN A 81 -8.99 9.11 14.73
N THR A 82 -8.36 10.19 14.26
CA THR A 82 -7.72 11.27 15.06
C THR A 82 -6.46 10.87 15.86
N ALA A 83 -6.13 9.59 15.97
CA ALA A 83 -4.91 9.11 16.62
C ALA A 83 -3.78 8.82 15.61
N TYR A 84 -2.55 8.80 16.11
CA TYR A 84 -1.38 8.30 15.38
C TYR A 84 -0.91 7.02 16.05
N THR A 85 -1.05 5.89 15.37
CA THR A 85 -0.65 4.58 15.89
C THR A 85 0.03 3.77 14.80
N ALA A 86 0.87 2.82 15.18
CA ALA A 86 1.39 1.85 14.22
C ALA A 86 1.52 0.47 14.85
N THR A 87 1.59 -0.54 14.00
CA THR A 87 1.80 -1.94 14.39
C THR A 87 2.72 -2.58 13.39
N ILE A 88 3.71 -3.33 13.89
CA ILE A 88 4.62 -4.14 13.08
C ILE A 88 4.49 -5.58 13.54
N GLU A 89 4.35 -6.50 12.59
CA GLU A 89 4.32 -7.94 12.82
C GLU A 89 5.41 -8.59 11.96
N LEU A 90 6.38 -9.23 12.62
CA LEU A 90 7.48 -9.94 11.97
C LEU A 90 7.10 -11.39 11.70
N ILE A 91 7.73 -11.99 10.70
CA ILE A 91 7.48 -13.39 10.29
C ILE A 91 7.75 -14.43 11.39
N ASN A 92 8.50 -14.06 12.43
CA ASN A 92 8.75 -14.93 13.60
C ASN A 92 7.64 -14.82 14.67
N GLY A 93 6.55 -14.09 14.39
CA GLY A 93 5.42 -13.87 15.29
C GLY A 93 5.59 -12.69 16.25
N THR A 94 6.75 -12.03 16.27
CA THR A 94 6.97 -10.85 17.11
C THR A 94 6.12 -9.67 16.62
N THR A 95 5.37 -9.06 17.54
CA THR A 95 4.54 -7.89 17.27
C THR A 95 4.98 -6.72 18.15
N GLU A 96 5.08 -5.52 17.57
CA GLU A 96 5.35 -4.26 18.29
C GLU A 96 4.29 -3.22 17.93
N THR A 97 3.80 -2.51 18.93
CA THR A 97 2.82 -1.41 18.77
C THR A 97 3.45 -0.07 19.15
N PHE A 98 3.08 0.98 18.42
CA PHE A 98 3.65 2.31 18.57
C PHE A 98 2.57 3.36 18.76
N THR A 99 2.90 4.36 19.56
CA THR A 99 2.14 5.62 19.65
C THR A 99 2.91 6.70 18.91
N GLY A 100 2.20 7.45 18.06
CA GLY A 100 2.76 8.52 17.24
C GLY A 100 2.42 9.91 17.76
N VAL A 101 3.29 10.87 17.43
CA VAL A 101 3.02 12.31 17.58
C VAL A 101 3.37 13.03 16.27
N GLN A 102 2.50 13.94 15.83
CA GLN A 102 2.80 14.81 14.69
C GLN A 102 3.69 15.99 15.14
N ASN A 103 4.87 16.08 14.55
CA ASN A 103 5.82 17.16 14.70
C ASN A 103 5.78 18.02 13.43
N VAL A 104 5.24 19.24 13.51
CA VAL A 104 5.27 20.17 12.37
C VAL A 104 6.61 20.89 12.36
N LYS A 105 7.43 20.70 11.32
CA LYS A 105 8.64 21.53 11.10
C LYS A 105 8.28 22.78 10.29
N ALA A 106 9.12 23.82 10.42
CA ALA A 106 9.00 25.09 9.70
C ALA A 106 9.03 24.95 8.15
N THR A 107 9.37 23.78 7.61
CA THR A 107 9.55 23.49 6.19
C THR A 107 8.30 22.94 5.47
N LYS A 108 7.10 23.06 6.06
CA LYS A 108 5.80 22.58 5.50
C LYS A 108 5.64 21.06 5.31
N GLN A 109 6.65 20.24 5.58
CA GLN A 109 6.53 18.78 5.56
C GLN A 109 6.04 18.25 6.91
N ASN A 110 5.00 17.41 6.88
CA ASN A 110 4.56 16.73 8.09
C ASN A 110 5.56 15.63 8.48
N ARG A 111 5.90 15.60 9.77
CA ARG A 111 6.73 14.55 10.37
C ARG A 111 5.96 13.89 11.49
N TYR A 112 5.98 12.57 11.57
CA TYR A 112 5.34 11.81 12.64
C TYR A 112 6.40 10.94 13.31
N THR A 113 6.56 11.09 14.61
CA THR A 113 7.52 10.28 15.38
C THR A 113 6.74 9.22 16.16
N PHE A 114 7.11 7.96 15.95
CA PHE A 114 6.50 6.80 16.57
C PHE A 114 7.45 6.17 17.58
N SER A 115 6.94 5.91 18.78
CA SER A 115 7.69 5.28 19.86
C SER A 115 6.95 4.07 20.41
N GLY A 116 7.66 2.95 20.48
CA GLY A 116 7.27 1.72 21.16
C GLY A 116 8.07 1.54 22.45
N ALA A 117 8.12 0.32 22.99
CA ALA A 117 8.83 0.04 24.23
C ALA A 117 10.36 0.05 24.04
N ASN A 118 10.84 -0.55 22.95
CA ASN A 118 12.27 -0.65 22.60
C ASN A 118 12.50 -0.38 21.10
N SER A 119 11.61 0.41 20.51
CA SER A 119 11.50 0.58 19.07
C SER A 119 11.07 2.00 18.74
N SER A 120 11.51 2.53 17.61
CA SER A 120 11.09 3.85 17.15
C SER A 120 11.26 3.99 15.65
N PHE A 121 10.51 4.90 15.05
CA PHE A 121 10.74 5.35 13.68
C PHE A 121 10.11 6.72 13.45
N THR A 122 10.46 7.32 12.32
CA THR A 122 9.84 8.56 11.86
C THR A 122 9.23 8.38 10.49
N VAL A 123 8.01 8.89 10.30
CA VAL A 123 7.36 8.99 9.00
C VAL A 123 7.44 10.44 8.54
N VAL A 124 7.95 10.68 7.33
CA VAL A 124 8.08 12.02 6.75
C VAL A 124 7.27 12.08 5.46
N GLU A 125 6.39 13.07 5.35
CA GLU A 125 5.68 13.37 4.10
C GLU A 125 6.63 14.05 3.11
N GLY A 126 6.87 13.40 1.98
CA GLY A 126 7.63 13.93 0.86
C GLY A 126 6.81 14.84 -0.06
N ASP A 127 7.48 15.42 -1.05
CA ASP A 127 6.89 16.47 -1.90
C ASP A 127 5.79 15.96 -2.85
N THR A 128 5.72 14.64 -3.09
CA THR A 128 4.73 13.97 -3.95
C THR A 128 3.62 13.26 -3.17
N ASN A 129 3.46 13.55 -1.87
CA ASN A 129 2.64 12.75 -0.93
C ASN A 129 3.11 11.29 -0.78
N GLU A 130 4.34 11.00 -1.20
CA GLU A 130 5.01 9.76 -0.84
C GLU A 130 5.57 9.88 0.57
N PHE A 131 5.45 8.80 1.35
CA PHE A 131 5.91 8.78 2.73
C PHE A 131 7.18 7.98 2.86
N GLU A 132 8.18 8.57 3.50
CA GLU A 132 9.43 7.92 3.84
C GLU A 132 9.42 7.50 5.31
N ILE A 133 9.80 6.24 5.56
CA ILE A 133 10.08 5.75 6.90
C ILE A 133 11.59 5.84 7.15
N ASN A 134 11.94 6.63 8.15
CA ASN A 134 13.30 6.91 8.56
C ASN A 134 13.60 6.33 9.94
N ASP A 135 14.85 5.94 10.13
CA ASP A 135 15.41 5.51 11.42
C ASP A 135 14.57 4.41 12.12
N LEU A 136 14.02 3.47 11.33
CA LEU A 136 13.26 2.36 11.89
C LEU A 136 14.18 1.42 12.65
N GLN A 137 14.01 1.41 13.96
CA GLN A 137 14.70 0.53 14.89
C GLN A 137 13.70 -0.35 15.61
N LEU A 138 13.93 -1.67 15.57
CA LEU A 138 13.17 -2.67 16.32
C LEU A 138 14.15 -3.47 17.17
N PHE A 139 13.94 -3.53 18.48
CA PHE A 139 14.78 -4.31 19.40
C PHE A 139 16.29 -4.04 19.23
N GLN A 140 16.65 -2.77 19.04
CA GLN A 140 18.01 -2.29 18.78
C GLN A 140 18.61 -2.63 17.40
N GLU A 141 17.87 -3.29 16.52
CA GLU A 141 18.27 -3.54 15.14
C GLU A 141 17.63 -2.56 14.17
N ASN A 142 18.35 -2.22 13.09
CA ASN A 142 17.87 -1.32 12.06
C ASN A 142 17.10 -2.08 10.97
N TYR A 143 16.01 -1.49 10.51
CA TYR A 143 15.17 -2.00 9.45
C TYR A 143 15.00 -0.95 8.35
N HIS A 144 14.68 -1.43 7.16
CA HIS A 144 14.09 -0.65 6.08
C HIS A 144 12.60 -0.91 6.05
N ALA A 145 11.83 0.04 5.54
CA ALA A 145 10.40 -0.11 5.38
C ALA A 145 9.88 0.66 4.17
N TYR A 146 8.79 0.18 3.61
CA TYR A 146 8.05 0.84 2.55
C TYR A 146 6.56 0.71 2.85
N ILE A 147 5.81 1.80 2.70
CA ILE A 147 4.38 1.85 2.99
C ILE A 147 3.60 2.46 1.83
N ILE A 148 2.41 1.93 1.60
CA ILE A 148 1.46 2.44 0.61
C ILE A 148 0.15 2.75 1.33
N LYS A 149 -0.50 3.83 0.88
CA LYS A 149 -1.79 4.23 1.43
C LYS A 149 -2.88 3.22 1.08
N SER A 150 -3.64 2.79 2.08
CA SER A 150 -4.92 2.11 1.88
C SER A 150 -6.05 3.14 1.77
N ARG A 151 -6.92 2.96 0.78
CA ARG A 151 -8.15 3.75 0.58
C ARG A 151 -9.37 2.90 0.87
N SER A 152 -10.49 3.55 1.15
CA SER A 152 -11.75 2.89 1.53
C SER A 152 -12.21 1.82 0.53
N ASN A 153 -11.90 2.01 -0.76
CA ASN A 153 -12.24 1.09 -1.85
C ASN A 153 -11.01 0.39 -2.48
N LYS A 154 -9.80 0.66 -2.00
CA LYS A 154 -8.54 0.14 -2.52
C LYS A 154 -7.58 -0.09 -1.36
N VAL A 155 -7.71 -1.23 -0.71
CA VAL A 155 -6.89 -1.58 0.45
C VAL A 155 -5.54 -2.08 -0.03
N ALA A 156 -4.45 -1.52 0.49
CA ALA A 156 -3.12 -1.98 0.14
C ALA A 156 -2.86 -3.37 0.75
N ILE A 157 -2.13 -4.21 0.02
CA ILE A 157 -1.82 -5.60 0.37
C ILE A 157 -0.31 -5.77 0.32
N SER A 158 0.23 -6.64 1.16
CA SER A 158 1.65 -6.95 1.17
C SER A 158 1.91 -8.45 1.33
N TYR A 159 2.94 -8.92 0.62
CA TYR A 159 3.51 -10.26 0.73
C TYR A 159 4.99 -10.10 1.07
N THR A 160 5.49 -10.93 1.97
CA THR A 160 6.90 -10.96 2.36
C THR A 160 7.57 -12.20 1.79
N GLY A 161 8.89 -12.15 1.70
CA GLY A 161 9.65 -13.26 1.14
C GLY A 161 11.14 -13.07 1.23
N THR A 162 11.86 -14.04 0.68
CA THR A 162 13.33 -14.06 0.60
C THR A 162 13.80 -14.38 -0.80
N PHE A 163 15.05 -14.05 -1.07
CA PHE A 163 15.75 -14.59 -2.22
C PHE A 163 17.11 -15.15 -1.81
N SER A 164 17.63 -16.09 -2.59
CA SER A 164 18.99 -16.61 -2.45
C SER A 164 19.56 -17.10 -3.78
N ASP A 165 20.84 -16.85 -4.03
CA ASP A 165 21.58 -17.47 -5.13
C ASP A 165 21.80 -18.97 -4.87
N THR A 166 21.54 -19.78 -5.88
CA THR A 166 21.59 -21.26 -5.81
C THR A 166 23.00 -21.83 -5.65
N THR A 167 24.01 -21.08 -6.06
CA THR A 167 25.43 -21.44 -6.04
C THR A 167 26.22 -20.69 -4.96
N ASN A 168 25.73 -19.53 -4.52
CA ASN A 168 26.35 -18.70 -3.50
C ASN A 168 25.31 -18.20 -2.48
N PRO A 169 24.96 -19.01 -1.46
CA PRO A 169 23.94 -18.64 -0.48
C PRO A 169 24.21 -17.34 0.30
N GLY A 170 25.46 -16.85 0.30
CA GLY A 170 25.80 -15.55 0.87
C GLY A 170 25.22 -14.35 0.09
N PHE A 171 24.79 -14.57 -1.15
CA PHE A 171 23.97 -13.61 -1.90
C PHE A 171 22.50 -13.93 -1.64
N SER A 172 21.99 -13.41 -0.52
CA SER A 172 20.62 -13.64 -0.08
C SER A 172 20.08 -12.44 0.68
N GLY A 173 18.76 -12.28 0.66
CA GLY A 173 18.09 -11.11 1.22
C GLY A 173 16.59 -11.28 1.31
N THR A 174 15.86 -10.17 1.43
CA THR A 174 14.39 -10.18 1.45
C THR A 174 13.83 -9.77 0.08
N TRP A 175 12.67 -10.31 -0.27
CA TRP A 175 11.93 -9.99 -1.48
C TRP A 175 10.47 -9.78 -1.10
N ASN A 176 10.03 -8.53 -1.07
CA ASN A 176 8.70 -8.17 -0.57
C ASN A 176 7.91 -7.48 -1.68
N ILE A 177 6.60 -7.69 -1.68
CA ILE A 177 5.68 -7.23 -2.72
C ILE A 177 4.57 -6.43 -2.06
N LEU A 178 4.23 -5.29 -2.67
CA LEU A 178 3.11 -4.48 -2.26
C LEU A 178 2.19 -4.20 -3.44
N ALA A 179 0.90 -4.30 -3.18
CA ALA A 179 -0.17 -3.95 -4.10
C ALA A 179 -0.98 -2.80 -3.51
N ASN A 180 -1.36 -1.82 -4.33
CA ASN A 180 -2.01 -0.58 -3.88
C ASN A 180 -3.55 -0.69 -3.78
N GLY A 181 -4.10 -1.89 -3.96
CA GLY A 181 -5.55 -2.11 -3.96
C GLY A 181 -6.23 -1.86 -5.31
N ASP A 182 -5.51 -1.45 -6.36
CA ASP A 182 -6.05 -1.39 -7.71
C ASP A 182 -6.40 -2.82 -8.17
N LEU A 183 -7.68 -3.04 -8.48
CA LEU A 183 -8.14 -4.33 -8.99
C LEU A 183 -7.62 -4.53 -10.40
N ASN A 184 -7.06 -5.70 -10.64
CA ASN A 184 -6.33 -5.99 -11.85
C ASN A 184 -7.23 -6.62 -12.94
N PRO A 185 -7.08 -6.21 -14.20
CA PRO A 185 -8.03 -6.44 -15.29
C PRO A 185 -7.83 -7.76 -16.05
N ASN A 186 -7.03 -8.71 -15.57
CA ASN A 186 -6.69 -9.95 -16.29
C ASN A 186 -7.76 -11.08 -16.18
N ASN A 187 -9.02 -10.76 -15.83
CA ASN A 187 -10.08 -11.74 -15.52
C ASN A 187 -9.76 -12.73 -14.37
N LEU A 188 -8.74 -12.45 -13.56
CA LEU A 188 -8.37 -13.25 -12.37
C LEU A 188 -8.74 -12.56 -11.04
N SER A 189 -9.43 -11.43 -11.07
CA SER A 189 -9.93 -10.72 -9.88
C SER A 189 -8.87 -10.40 -8.80
N GLY A 190 -7.58 -10.37 -9.17
CA GLY A 190 -6.48 -10.06 -8.26
C GLY A 190 -6.25 -8.56 -8.07
N THR A 191 -5.26 -8.20 -7.26
CA THR A 191 -4.83 -6.81 -7.03
C THR A 191 -3.48 -6.56 -7.69
N THR A 192 -3.38 -5.46 -8.43
CA THR A 192 -2.17 -5.06 -9.17
C THR A 192 -1.00 -4.84 -8.21
N ILE A 193 0.13 -5.50 -8.51
CA ILE A 193 1.40 -5.21 -7.83
C ILE A 193 1.85 -3.81 -8.24
N SER A 194 2.13 -2.97 -7.25
CA SER A 194 2.59 -1.61 -7.45
C SER A 194 4.04 -1.41 -7.06
N VAL A 195 4.56 -2.22 -6.12
CA VAL A 195 5.92 -2.08 -5.62
C VAL A 195 6.53 -3.44 -5.32
N VAL A 196 7.80 -3.61 -5.68
CA VAL A 196 8.66 -4.67 -5.16
C VAL A 196 9.77 -4.02 -4.34
N MET A 197 9.97 -4.49 -3.10
CA MET A 197 11.03 -4.03 -2.21
C MET A 197 11.98 -5.19 -1.90
N VAL A 198 13.23 -5.03 -2.32
CA VAL A 198 14.31 -5.99 -2.06
C VAL A 198 15.30 -5.39 -1.08
N THR A 199 15.73 -6.16 -0.07
CA THR A 199 16.85 -5.76 0.80
C THR A 199 18.01 -6.72 0.68
N PHE A 200 19.20 -6.16 0.47
CA PHE A 200 20.45 -6.91 0.38
C PHE A 200 21.63 -6.05 0.80
N GLY A 201 22.53 -6.60 1.62
CA GLY A 201 23.78 -5.93 1.99
C GLY A 201 23.58 -4.55 2.62
N ASN A 202 22.64 -4.40 3.56
CA ASN A 202 22.25 -3.12 4.18
C ASN A 202 21.57 -2.10 3.24
N THR A 203 21.38 -2.43 1.97
CA THR A 203 20.70 -1.58 0.98
C THR A 203 19.25 -2.03 0.79
N MET A 204 18.36 -1.05 0.61
CA MET A 204 17.00 -1.27 0.11
C MET A 204 16.94 -0.83 -1.35
N PHE A 205 16.32 -1.67 -2.16
CA PHE A 205 15.96 -1.37 -3.54
C PHE A 205 14.45 -1.44 -3.67
N THR A 206 13.89 -0.56 -4.49
CA THR A 206 12.46 -0.54 -4.79
C THR A 206 12.26 -0.45 -6.29
N ASP A 207 11.32 -1.23 -6.80
CA ASP A 207 10.80 -1.09 -8.15
C ASP A 207 9.32 -0.75 -8.06
N THR A 208 8.93 0.34 -8.71
CA THR A 208 7.56 0.86 -8.74
C THR A 208 6.94 0.81 -10.14
N ALA A 209 7.62 0.19 -11.11
CA ALA A 209 7.21 0.11 -12.51
C ALA A 209 7.19 -1.35 -12.98
N MET A 210 6.02 -1.99 -12.89
CA MET A 210 5.86 -3.38 -13.29
C MET A 210 5.62 -3.53 -14.79
N GLU A 211 6.26 -4.52 -15.42
CA GLU A 211 6.05 -4.83 -16.84
C GLU A 211 4.70 -5.50 -17.08
N GLN A 212 4.03 -5.09 -18.17
CA GLN A 212 2.95 -5.88 -18.74
C GLN A 212 3.54 -6.99 -19.58
N GLY A 213 3.20 -8.23 -19.23
CA GLY A 213 3.84 -9.40 -19.80
C GLY A 213 2.98 -10.15 -20.82
N SER A 214 3.65 -11.10 -21.45
CA SER A 214 3.02 -12.32 -21.95
C SER A 214 3.59 -13.50 -21.19
N SER A 215 2.79 -14.53 -20.95
CA SER A 215 3.23 -15.81 -20.38
C SER A 215 2.51 -16.92 -21.12
N SER A 216 3.13 -18.08 -21.29
CA SER A 216 2.41 -19.24 -21.83
C SER A 216 1.33 -19.76 -20.88
N CYS A 217 1.30 -19.28 -19.63
CA CYS A 217 0.43 -19.81 -18.57
C CYS A 217 -0.90 -19.08 -18.48
N LEU A 218 -0.95 -17.88 -19.04
CA LEU A 218 -2.06 -16.95 -18.89
C LEU A 218 -2.40 -16.35 -20.26
N ALA A 219 -3.66 -15.95 -20.43
CA ALA A 219 -4.05 -15.18 -21.60
C ALA A 219 -3.32 -13.81 -21.61
N THR A 220 -2.87 -13.38 -22.78
CA THR A 220 -2.05 -12.17 -22.97
C THR A 220 -2.87 -11.00 -23.52
N PRO A 221 -2.54 -9.74 -23.18
CA PRO A 221 -1.52 -9.27 -22.23
C PRO A 221 -1.99 -9.40 -20.78
N TRP A 222 -1.05 -9.47 -19.83
CA TRP A 222 -1.38 -9.63 -18.41
C TRP A 222 -0.52 -8.70 -17.53
N ILE A 223 -1.13 -8.15 -16.47
CA ILE A 223 -0.47 -7.29 -15.48
C ILE A 223 -0.16 -8.08 -14.18
N PRO A 224 1.00 -7.89 -13.52
CA PRO A 224 1.36 -8.55 -12.27
C PRO A 224 0.37 -8.35 -11.12
N ILE A 225 0.06 -9.42 -10.39
CA ILE A 225 -0.97 -9.44 -9.34
C ILE A 225 -0.64 -10.28 -8.12
N VAL A 226 -1.34 -9.94 -7.03
CA VAL A 226 -1.52 -10.77 -5.84
C VAL A 226 -2.99 -11.06 -5.57
N ASN A 227 -3.28 -11.90 -4.57
CA ASN A 227 -4.65 -12.27 -4.14
C ASN A 227 -5.50 -12.78 -5.31
N LEU A 228 -5.02 -13.82 -6.01
CA LEU A 228 -5.68 -14.30 -7.22
C LEU A 228 -7.08 -14.82 -6.89
N LEU A 229 -7.96 -14.75 -7.88
CA LEU A 229 -9.38 -15.09 -7.77
C LEU A 229 -10.14 -14.24 -6.73
N GLY A 230 -9.57 -13.10 -6.29
CA GLY A 230 -10.12 -12.24 -5.26
C GLY A 230 -9.99 -12.81 -3.84
N LEU A 231 -9.15 -13.83 -3.67
CA LEU A 231 -8.94 -14.51 -2.40
C LEU A 231 -7.68 -13.96 -1.71
N ALA A 232 -7.81 -13.57 -0.44
CA ALA A 232 -6.69 -13.11 0.36
C ALA A 232 -5.63 -14.20 0.50
N ASP A 233 -4.36 -13.83 0.39
CA ASP A 233 -3.20 -14.70 0.57
C ASP A 233 -3.17 -15.91 -0.39
N GLU A 234 -3.90 -15.86 -1.51
CA GLU A 234 -4.01 -17.00 -2.43
C GLU A 234 -2.73 -17.24 -3.24
N GLY A 235 -2.03 -16.16 -3.61
CA GLY A 235 -0.85 -16.26 -4.45
C GLY A 235 -0.42 -14.97 -5.14
N VAL A 236 0.64 -15.11 -5.93
CA VAL A 236 1.32 -14.06 -6.67
C VAL A 236 1.56 -14.51 -8.11
N LEU A 237 1.29 -13.64 -9.09
CA LEU A 237 1.68 -13.82 -10.49
C LEU A 237 2.47 -12.59 -10.94
N ALA A 238 3.74 -12.76 -11.22
CA ALA A 238 4.71 -11.73 -11.61
C ALA A 238 5.77 -12.36 -12.56
N PHE A 239 5.43 -12.55 -13.83
CA PHE A 239 6.30 -13.15 -14.85
C PHE A 239 6.97 -12.14 -15.77
N ASN A 240 8.16 -12.47 -16.28
CA ASN A 240 8.93 -11.69 -17.22
C ASN A 240 9.14 -10.24 -16.75
N GLN A 241 9.41 -10.06 -15.46
CA GLN A 241 9.62 -8.76 -14.86
C GLN A 241 11.09 -8.37 -14.91
N GLN A 242 11.36 -7.07 -14.98
CA GLN A 242 12.70 -6.52 -15.01
C GLN A 242 12.83 -5.34 -14.04
N SER A 243 13.68 -5.49 -13.04
CA SER A 243 13.95 -4.43 -12.07
C SER A 243 15.40 -3.93 -12.19
N ASN A 244 15.64 -2.69 -11.77
CA ASN A 244 16.99 -2.15 -11.62
C ASN A 244 17.39 -2.05 -10.15
N PHE A 245 18.12 -3.06 -9.67
CA PHE A 245 18.63 -3.13 -8.30
C PHE A 245 20.16 -3.03 -8.31
N ASN A 246 20.69 -1.86 -8.71
CA ASN A 246 22.12 -1.66 -8.96
C ASN A 246 22.66 -2.62 -10.02
N GLY A 247 21.89 -2.76 -11.10
CA GLY A 247 22.05 -3.78 -12.13
C GLY A 247 20.71 -4.32 -12.61
N THR A 248 20.72 -5.05 -13.72
CA THR A 248 19.51 -5.61 -14.31
C THR A 248 19.14 -6.91 -13.59
N VAL A 249 17.91 -6.96 -13.08
CA VAL A 249 17.34 -8.16 -12.45
C VAL A 249 16.14 -8.60 -13.24
N ASN A 250 16.26 -9.73 -13.93
CA ASN A 250 15.11 -10.37 -14.58
C ASN A 250 14.55 -11.42 -13.63
N TRP A 251 13.23 -11.46 -13.46
CA TRP A 251 12.62 -12.37 -12.51
C TRP A 251 11.23 -12.85 -12.92
N ASP A 252 10.89 -14.03 -12.39
CA ASP A 252 9.61 -14.71 -12.52
C ASP A 252 9.15 -15.17 -11.14
N LEU A 253 7.91 -14.89 -10.79
CA LEU A 253 7.29 -15.34 -9.56
C LEU A 253 5.82 -15.67 -9.82
N GLY A 254 5.57 -16.95 -10.09
CA GLY A 254 4.23 -17.51 -10.07
C GLY A 254 4.12 -18.46 -8.89
N GLN A 255 3.24 -18.16 -7.94
CA GLN A 255 2.91 -19.03 -6.83
C GLN A 255 1.40 -18.96 -6.62
N SER A 256 0.75 -20.11 -6.56
CA SER A 256 -0.68 -20.17 -6.30
C SER A 256 -1.06 -21.52 -5.71
N ASN A 257 -1.82 -21.46 -4.63
CA ASN A 257 -2.32 -22.67 -3.99
C ASN A 257 -3.44 -23.33 -4.82
N LEU A 258 -4.29 -22.54 -5.48
CA LEU A 258 -5.49 -23.07 -6.16
C LEU A 258 -5.27 -23.31 -7.65
N ILE A 259 -4.48 -22.48 -8.32
CA ILE A 259 -4.21 -22.60 -9.76
C ILE A 259 -3.12 -23.64 -10.02
N PHE A 260 -2.08 -23.69 -9.18
CA PHE A 260 -0.90 -24.54 -9.38
C PHE A 260 -0.73 -25.66 -8.34
N GLY A 261 -1.56 -25.70 -7.28
CA GLY A 261 -1.49 -26.77 -6.29
C GLY A 261 -0.35 -26.64 -5.28
N ILE A 262 -0.09 -25.43 -4.78
CA ILE A 262 0.99 -25.04 -3.83
C ILE A 262 2.37 -24.93 -4.51
N GLU A 263 2.46 -25.23 -5.80
CA GLU A 263 3.70 -25.17 -6.55
C GLU A 263 4.04 -23.75 -7.03
N TYR A 264 5.34 -23.52 -7.24
CA TYR A 264 5.80 -22.37 -8.00
C TYR A 264 5.85 -22.72 -9.48
N MET A 265 5.55 -21.74 -10.32
CA MET A 265 5.58 -21.84 -11.77
C MET A 265 6.46 -20.72 -12.33
N ASN A 266 7.12 -21.00 -13.45
CA ASN A 266 7.83 -19.98 -14.23
C ASN A 266 6.97 -19.48 -15.41
N SER A 267 7.48 -18.48 -16.14
CA SER A 267 6.83 -17.89 -17.32
C SER A 267 6.51 -18.89 -18.44
N SER A 268 7.20 -20.05 -18.47
CA SER A 268 7.05 -21.15 -19.42
C SER A 268 6.11 -22.26 -18.93
N CYS A 269 5.43 -22.07 -17.80
CA CYS A 269 4.50 -23.03 -17.18
C CYS A 269 5.14 -24.35 -16.79
N SER A 270 6.39 -24.26 -16.38
CA SER A 270 7.08 -25.40 -15.78
C SER A 270 7.08 -25.21 -14.27
N SER A 271 6.78 -26.29 -13.56
CA SER A 271 6.89 -26.35 -12.11
C SER A 271 8.35 -26.15 -11.71
N VAL A 272 8.56 -25.31 -10.70
CA VAL A 272 9.86 -24.93 -10.15
C VAL A 272 9.78 -24.93 -8.63
N SER A 273 10.92 -25.01 -7.94
CA SER A 273 10.94 -25.03 -6.46
C SER A 273 10.81 -23.64 -5.81
N GLY A 274 10.77 -22.58 -6.60
CA GLY A 274 10.62 -21.19 -6.17
C GLY A 274 10.50 -20.28 -7.38
N GLY A 275 10.13 -19.02 -7.18
CA GLY A 275 10.32 -17.99 -8.19
C GLY A 275 11.79 -17.92 -8.60
N THR A 276 12.09 -17.41 -9.78
CA THR A 276 13.47 -17.38 -10.30
C THR A 276 13.93 -15.95 -10.52
N PHE A 277 15.21 -15.68 -10.30
CA PHE A 277 15.84 -14.42 -10.71
C PHE A 277 17.18 -14.65 -11.40
N SER A 278 17.54 -13.70 -12.26
CA SER A 278 18.87 -13.49 -12.81
C SER A 278 19.28 -12.05 -12.55
N TRP A 279 20.28 -11.83 -11.70
CA TRP A 279 20.76 -10.52 -11.28
C TRP A 279 22.15 -10.26 -11.83
N THR A 280 22.25 -9.35 -12.79
CA THR A 280 23.51 -8.93 -13.40
C THR A 280 23.96 -7.62 -12.75
N HIS A 281 25.04 -7.67 -11.98
CA HIS A 281 25.57 -6.49 -11.30
C HIS A 281 26.10 -5.47 -12.33
N GLU A 282 25.73 -4.19 -12.17
CA GLU A 282 26.00 -3.12 -13.13
C GLU A 282 27.48 -2.98 -13.50
N THR A 283 28.37 -2.91 -12.50
CA THR A 283 29.80 -2.66 -12.74
C THR A 283 30.61 -3.93 -13.08
N SER A 284 30.38 -5.04 -12.37
CA SER A 284 31.22 -6.24 -12.53
C SER A 284 30.76 -7.15 -13.67
N GLY A 285 29.52 -7.01 -14.15
CA GLY A 285 28.91 -7.90 -15.14
C GLY A 285 28.66 -9.32 -14.63
N ILE A 286 28.96 -9.62 -13.36
CA ILE A 286 28.70 -10.93 -12.76
C ILE A 286 27.20 -11.12 -12.68
N THR A 287 26.73 -12.25 -13.22
CA THR A 287 25.33 -12.68 -13.16
C THR A 287 25.15 -13.72 -12.05
N ARG A 288 24.19 -13.46 -11.17
CA ARG A 288 23.75 -14.35 -10.07
C ARG A 288 22.42 -14.96 -10.45
N ILE A 289 22.23 -16.25 -10.22
CA ILE A 289 20.99 -16.96 -10.52
C ILE A 289 20.49 -17.60 -9.24
N GLY A 290 19.22 -17.38 -8.95
CA GLY A 290 18.68 -17.85 -7.69
C GLY A 290 17.18 -17.97 -7.67
N GLN A 291 16.69 -18.14 -6.46
CA GLN A 291 15.28 -18.39 -6.19
C GLN A 291 14.67 -17.32 -5.28
N ILE A 292 13.38 -17.10 -5.45
CA ILE A 292 12.52 -16.24 -4.65
C ILE A 292 11.49 -17.13 -3.97
N LEU A 293 11.33 -16.98 -2.66
CA LEU A 293 10.36 -17.71 -1.85
C LEU A 293 9.50 -16.71 -1.08
N ILE A 294 8.18 -16.80 -1.28
CA ILE A 294 7.16 -16.04 -0.55
C ILE A 294 6.71 -16.84 0.67
N ASP A 295 6.39 -16.11 1.74
CA ASP A 295 5.90 -16.64 3.03
C ASP A 295 4.49 -17.25 2.97
#